data_AF-A0A931VYU1-F1
#
_entry.id   AF-A0A931VYU1-F1
#
_cell.length_a   1.000
_cell.length_b   1.000
_cell.length_c   1.000
_cell.angle_alpha   90.00
_cell.angle_beta   90.00
_cell.angle_gamma   90.00
#
_symmetry.space_group_name_H-M   'P 1'
#
loop_
_entity.id
_entity.type
_entity.pdbx_description
1 polymer ?
#
loop_
_entity_poly.entity_id
_entity_poly.type
_entity_poly.pdbx_seq_one_letter_code
_entity_poly.pdbx_strand_id
1 'polypeptide(L)'
;MPNIRDLKEDEYPELLKEIPEPPKQLRLWGQMPSPENKLLAIVGSRKFSQYGREMCEQIIAGLAGSPVTVVSGLALGIDSIAHRAALRAGIQTFAIPGSGLDRTVLHPHSHINLAEEIVESGGGLMSEYDDLMPSGVWAFPRRNRIMAGMCHATIVIEAERKSGTLITSRLATEYNREVGAVPGPITLPASDGPHMLIRLGAALIRDANDVLELLRLQRKDENPTLVNPDDLSDEEKVFIKILGEPCSRDELIRKSKLDTGSASAILSLLEIKGLITEEMGEVRKTF
;
A
#
# COMPACT_ATOMS: atom_id res chain seq x y z
N MET A 1 -6.58 -22.64 -20.21
CA MET A 1 -6.91 -21.35 -20.86
C MET A 1 -7.28 -20.37 -19.77
N PRO A 2 -6.87 -19.09 -19.86
CA PRO A 2 -7.25 -18.09 -18.86
C PRO A 2 -8.78 -17.96 -18.83
N ASN A 3 -9.37 -17.99 -17.63
CA ASN A 3 -10.82 -17.81 -17.45
C ASN A 3 -11.13 -16.31 -17.48
N ILE A 4 -11.12 -15.73 -18.69
CA ILE A 4 -11.41 -14.31 -18.91
C ILE A 4 -12.92 -14.15 -19.06
N ARG A 5 -13.50 -13.18 -18.33
CA ARG A 5 -14.94 -12.90 -18.35
C ARG A 5 -15.22 -11.41 -18.42
N ASP A 6 -16.42 -11.07 -18.87
CA ASP A 6 -16.96 -9.73 -18.70
C ASP A 6 -17.28 -9.46 -17.23
N LEU A 7 -16.97 -8.25 -16.79
CA LEU A 7 -17.51 -7.67 -15.57
C LEU A 7 -18.86 -7.03 -15.86
N LYS A 8 -19.82 -7.30 -14.99
CA LYS A 8 -21.09 -6.55 -14.96
C LYS A 8 -20.88 -5.19 -14.31
N GLU A 9 -21.76 -4.24 -14.61
CA GLU A 9 -21.64 -2.85 -14.14
C GLU A 9 -21.66 -2.72 -12.61
N ASP A 10 -22.39 -3.60 -11.92
CA ASP A 10 -22.41 -3.69 -10.45
C ASP A 10 -21.10 -4.23 -9.86
N GLU A 11 -20.27 -4.92 -10.64
CA GLU A 11 -18.95 -5.41 -10.22
C GLU A 11 -17.83 -4.37 -10.41
N TYR A 12 -18.11 -3.22 -11.02
CA TYR A 12 -17.08 -2.20 -11.27
C TYR A 12 -16.68 -1.53 -9.96
N PRO A 13 -15.39 -1.25 -9.71
CA PRO A 13 -14.98 -0.50 -8.53
C PRO A 13 -15.72 0.84 -8.44
N GLU A 14 -16.31 1.16 -7.29
CA GLU A 14 -17.12 2.37 -7.12
C GLU A 14 -16.35 3.64 -7.50
N LEU A 15 -15.10 3.76 -7.06
CA LEU A 15 -14.23 4.90 -7.42
C LEU A 15 -14.00 5.02 -8.94
N LEU A 16 -14.02 3.90 -9.67
CA LEU A 16 -13.85 3.92 -11.12
C LEU A 16 -15.10 4.41 -11.85
N LYS A 17 -16.28 4.34 -11.23
CA LYS A 17 -17.53 4.88 -11.79
C LYS A 17 -17.60 6.41 -11.67
N GLU A 18 -16.85 6.99 -10.74
CA GLU A 18 -16.87 8.43 -10.45
C GLU A 18 -16.00 9.28 -11.40
N ILE A 19 -15.12 8.66 -12.19
CA ILE A 19 -14.22 9.42 -13.08
C ILE A 19 -15.00 10.00 -14.27
N PRO A 20 -14.50 11.07 -14.93
CA PRO A 20 -15.22 11.75 -16.01
C PRO A 20 -15.57 10.87 -17.21
N GLU A 21 -14.70 9.91 -17.53
CA GLU A 21 -14.90 8.94 -18.60
C GLU A 21 -14.78 7.53 -18.00
N PRO A 22 -15.84 6.97 -17.38
CA PRO A 22 -15.80 5.60 -16.86
C PRO A 22 -15.76 4.60 -18.02
N PRO A 23 -15.11 3.43 -17.86
CA PRO A 23 -15.05 2.43 -18.92
C PRO A 23 -16.43 1.87 -19.23
N LYS A 24 -16.70 1.56 -20.51
CA LYS A 24 -17.98 0.98 -20.95
C LYS A 24 -18.02 -0.54 -20.87
N GLN A 25 -16.84 -1.16 -20.89
CA GLN A 25 -16.65 -2.59 -20.74
C GLN A 25 -15.37 -2.83 -19.96
N LEU A 26 -15.36 -3.89 -19.15
CA LEU A 26 -14.18 -4.36 -18.47
C LEU A 26 -14.16 -5.88 -18.52
N ARG A 27 -13.03 -6.41 -18.97
CA ARG A 27 -12.68 -7.82 -18.95
C ARG A 27 -11.88 -8.08 -17.69
N LEU A 28 -12.15 -9.20 -17.02
CA LEU A 28 -11.43 -9.66 -15.83
C LEU A 28 -10.80 -11.03 -16.10
N TRP A 29 -9.55 -11.18 -15.71
CA TRP A 29 -8.88 -12.47 -15.54
C TRP A 29 -8.44 -12.61 -14.08
N GLY A 30 -8.97 -13.61 -13.37
CA GLY A 30 -8.69 -13.82 -11.95
C GLY A 30 -9.80 -13.27 -11.04
N GLN A 31 -9.43 -12.72 -9.89
CA GLN A 31 -10.36 -12.30 -8.85
C GLN A 31 -10.32 -10.78 -8.67
N MET A 32 -11.48 -10.17 -8.43
CA MET A 32 -11.57 -8.75 -8.06
C MET A 32 -10.87 -8.50 -6.71
N PRO A 33 -10.34 -7.28 -6.49
CA PRO A 33 -9.84 -6.90 -5.18
C PRO A 33 -10.88 -7.10 -4.09
N SER A 34 -10.44 -7.50 -2.89
CA SER A 34 -11.34 -7.62 -1.73
C SER A 34 -12.03 -6.27 -1.44
N PRO A 35 -13.36 -6.22 -1.21
CA PRO A 35 -14.07 -4.97 -0.92
C PRO A 35 -13.56 -4.23 0.33
N GLU A 36 -12.98 -4.97 1.28
CA GLU A 36 -12.42 -4.41 2.53
C GLU A 36 -11.07 -3.74 2.31
N ASN A 37 -10.40 -4.01 1.19
CA ASN A 37 -9.06 -3.50 0.93
C ASN A 37 -9.09 -2.11 0.30
N LYS A 38 -8.18 -1.25 0.77
CA LYS A 38 -7.83 -0.02 0.07
C LYS A 38 -6.95 -0.33 -1.14
N LEU A 39 -7.40 0.09 -2.31
CA LEU A 39 -6.65 -0.04 -3.56
C LEU A 39 -5.56 1.03 -3.66
N LEU A 40 -4.31 0.60 -3.77
CA LEU A 40 -3.13 1.44 -3.82
C LEU A 40 -2.42 1.28 -5.17
N ALA A 41 -2.43 2.30 -6.01
CA ALA A 41 -1.64 2.30 -7.23
C ALA A 41 -0.16 2.55 -6.93
N ILE A 42 0.73 1.64 -7.32
CA ILE A 42 2.18 1.87 -7.31
C ILE A 42 2.66 2.00 -8.74
N VAL A 43 3.26 3.14 -9.08
CA VAL A 43 3.77 3.43 -10.42
C VAL A 43 5.19 3.96 -10.38
N GLY A 44 5.94 3.75 -11.45
CA GLY A 44 7.29 4.29 -11.52
C GLY A 44 7.94 4.14 -12.89
N SER A 45 9.24 4.38 -12.95
CA SER A 45 10.03 4.29 -14.16
C SER A 45 10.19 2.85 -14.63
N ARG A 46 10.23 2.66 -15.96
CA ARG A 46 10.60 1.38 -16.59
C ARG A 46 12.09 1.08 -16.40
N LYS A 47 12.92 2.13 -16.34
CA LYS A 47 14.33 2.08 -15.99
C LYS A 47 14.48 2.64 -14.58
N PHE A 48 14.59 1.74 -13.61
CA PHE A 48 14.63 2.07 -12.18
C PHE A 48 16.06 2.05 -11.66
N SER A 49 16.30 2.79 -10.57
CA SER A 49 17.54 2.71 -9.81
C SER A 49 17.49 1.61 -8.76
N GLN A 50 18.65 1.23 -8.20
CA GLN A 50 18.70 0.31 -7.07
C GLN A 50 17.89 0.85 -5.88
N TYR A 51 17.99 2.16 -5.62
CA TYR A 51 17.22 2.84 -4.58
C TYR A 51 15.71 2.72 -4.83
N GLY A 52 15.23 3.02 -6.04
CA GLY A 52 13.82 2.91 -6.39
C GLY A 52 13.27 1.48 -6.22
N ARG A 53 14.07 0.48 -6.57
CA ARG A 53 13.70 -0.92 -6.32
C ARG A 53 13.60 -1.21 -4.82
N GLU A 54 14.62 -0.86 -4.04
CA GLU A 54 14.66 -1.10 -2.59
C GLU A 54 13.50 -0.42 -1.88
N MET A 55 13.22 0.84 -2.20
CA MET A 55 12.09 1.58 -1.61
C MET A 55 10.75 0.94 -1.96
N CYS A 56 10.54 0.55 -3.23
CA CYS A 56 9.32 -0.15 -3.65
C CYS A 56 9.13 -1.46 -2.87
N GLU A 57 10.18 -2.27 -2.77
CA GLU A 57 10.14 -3.55 -2.05
C GLU A 57 9.92 -3.36 -0.55
N GLN A 58 10.59 -2.39 0.08
CA GLN A 58 10.47 -2.10 1.51
C GLN A 58 9.09 -1.55 1.88
N ILE A 59 8.58 -0.56 1.14
CA ILE A 59 7.26 0.02 1.38
C ILE A 59 6.19 -1.06 1.28
N ILE A 60 6.22 -1.87 0.22
CA ILE A 60 5.21 -2.92 0.01
C ILE A 60 5.34 -4.03 1.06
N ALA A 61 6.55 -4.46 1.41
CA ALA A 61 6.75 -5.44 2.48
C ALA A 61 6.18 -4.93 3.82
N GLY A 62 6.37 -3.65 4.12
CA GLY A 62 5.83 -3.02 5.32
C GLY A 62 4.29 -2.96 5.37
N LEU A 63 3.59 -3.17 4.25
CA LEU A 63 2.12 -3.23 4.20
C LEU A 63 1.54 -4.64 4.47
N ALA A 64 2.38 -5.65 4.71
CA ALA A 64 1.93 -7.04 4.89
C ALA A 64 0.90 -7.17 6.04
N GLY A 65 -0.24 -7.80 5.80
CA GLY A 65 -1.31 -7.95 6.79
C GLY A 65 -2.21 -6.72 6.98
N SER A 66 -1.95 -5.60 6.28
CA SER A 66 -2.89 -4.47 6.21
C SER A 66 -3.95 -4.71 5.12
N PRO A 67 -5.16 -4.12 5.24
CA PRO A 67 -6.23 -4.27 4.25
C PRO A 67 -5.94 -3.42 3.01
N VAL A 68 -4.92 -3.81 2.23
CA VAL A 68 -4.44 -3.10 1.05
C VAL A 68 -4.31 -4.07 -0.12
N THR A 69 -4.69 -3.63 -1.31
CA THR A 69 -4.41 -4.33 -2.57
C THR A 69 -3.51 -3.44 -3.43
N VAL A 70 -2.38 -3.99 -3.88
CA VAL A 70 -1.42 -3.27 -4.73
C VAL A 70 -1.89 -3.35 -6.18
N VAL A 71 -2.21 -2.19 -6.77
CA VAL A 71 -2.58 -2.05 -8.17
C VAL A 71 -1.41 -1.51 -8.97
N SER A 72 -1.11 -2.10 -10.12
CA SER A 72 -0.10 -1.55 -11.03
C SER A 72 -0.34 -1.99 -12.47
N GLY A 73 0.53 -1.58 -13.38
CA GLY A 73 0.29 -1.64 -14.81
C GLY A 73 0.87 -2.86 -15.54
N LEU A 74 1.49 -3.80 -14.83
CA LEU A 74 2.27 -4.90 -15.39
C LEU A 74 3.46 -4.48 -16.29
N ALA A 75 3.82 -3.19 -16.34
CA ALA A 75 4.93 -2.74 -17.18
C ALA A 75 6.30 -3.21 -16.65
N LEU A 76 7.34 -3.06 -17.48
CA LEU A 76 8.73 -3.21 -17.01
C LEU A 76 9.04 -2.23 -15.88
N GLY A 77 10.00 -2.60 -15.03
CA GLY A 77 10.50 -1.76 -13.95
C GLY A 77 9.60 -1.76 -12.73
N ILE A 78 9.33 -0.58 -12.17
CA ILE A 78 8.65 -0.42 -10.88
C ILE A 78 7.31 -1.16 -10.83
N ASP A 79 6.50 -1.13 -11.89
CA ASP A 79 5.22 -1.85 -11.91
C ASP A 79 5.40 -3.36 -11.61
N SER A 80 6.33 -4.01 -12.31
CA SER A 80 6.62 -5.44 -12.08
C SER A 80 7.33 -5.73 -10.76
N ILE A 81 8.09 -4.77 -10.23
CA ILE A 81 8.69 -4.87 -8.89
C ILE A 81 7.59 -4.80 -7.84
N ALA A 82 6.60 -3.91 -8.00
CA ALA A 82 5.49 -3.76 -7.07
C ALA A 82 4.64 -5.04 -6.99
N HIS A 83 4.27 -5.61 -8.13
CA HIS A 83 3.56 -6.89 -8.17
C HIS A 83 4.35 -8.01 -7.48
N ARG A 84 5.65 -8.16 -7.79
CA ARG A 84 6.49 -9.19 -7.16
C ARG A 84 6.68 -8.97 -5.67
N ALA A 85 6.82 -7.73 -5.22
CA ALA A 85 6.92 -7.40 -3.81
C ALA A 85 5.61 -7.73 -3.07
N ALA A 86 4.45 -7.43 -3.68
CA ALA A 86 3.14 -7.74 -3.12
C ALA A 86 2.94 -9.26 -2.99
N LEU A 87 3.26 -10.02 -4.04
CA LEU A 87 3.23 -11.49 -4.03
C LEU A 87 4.09 -12.08 -2.90
N ARG A 88 5.33 -11.59 -2.75
CA ARG A 88 6.23 -12.04 -1.66
C ARG A 88 5.71 -11.69 -0.27
N ALA A 89 5.02 -10.56 -0.13
CA ALA A 89 4.46 -10.09 1.12
C ALA A 89 3.09 -10.72 1.45
N GLY A 90 2.55 -11.59 0.58
CA GLY A 90 1.21 -12.15 0.74
C GLY A 90 0.10 -11.10 0.58
N ILE A 91 0.39 -9.97 -0.08
CA ILE A 91 -0.55 -8.89 -0.35
C ILE A 91 -1.20 -9.15 -1.70
N GLN A 92 -2.53 -9.04 -1.76
CA GLN A 92 -3.25 -9.15 -3.02
C GLN A 92 -2.75 -8.09 -3.99
N THR A 93 -2.53 -8.48 -5.25
CA THR A 93 -2.13 -7.54 -6.29
C THR A 93 -3.00 -7.66 -7.53
N PHE A 94 -3.18 -6.55 -8.23
CA PHE A 94 -4.11 -6.43 -9.34
C PHE A 94 -3.50 -5.62 -10.48
N ALA A 95 -3.48 -6.18 -11.70
CA ALA A 95 -2.78 -5.58 -12.82
C ALA A 95 -3.73 -4.97 -13.86
N ILE A 96 -3.41 -3.78 -14.37
CA ILE A 96 -4.12 -3.16 -15.49
C ILE A 96 -3.14 -3.07 -16.67
N PRO A 97 -3.08 -4.07 -17.57
CA PRO A 97 -2.17 -4.06 -18.71
C PRO A 97 -2.61 -3.06 -19.80
N GLY A 98 -1.66 -2.66 -20.66
CA GLY A 98 -1.93 -1.81 -21.83
C GLY A 98 -2.46 -2.57 -23.07
N SER A 99 -3.04 -3.75 -22.88
CA SER A 99 -3.48 -4.70 -23.92
C SER A 99 -4.76 -5.41 -23.49
N GLY A 100 -5.30 -6.27 -24.34
CA GLY A 100 -6.21 -7.33 -23.91
C GLY A 100 -5.56 -8.30 -22.92
N LEU A 101 -6.38 -9.22 -22.40
CA LEU A 101 -5.97 -10.17 -21.36
C LEU A 101 -5.52 -11.54 -21.90
N ASP A 102 -5.68 -11.81 -23.20
CA ASP A 102 -5.17 -13.05 -23.78
C ASP A 102 -3.63 -13.07 -23.76
N ARG A 103 -3.07 -14.24 -23.48
CA ARG A 103 -1.61 -14.45 -23.36
C ARG A 103 -0.86 -14.06 -24.63
N THR A 104 -1.51 -14.17 -25.79
CA THR A 104 -0.91 -13.83 -27.09
C THR A 104 -0.74 -12.33 -27.31
N VAL A 105 -1.42 -11.48 -26.54
CA VAL A 105 -1.35 -10.02 -26.67
C VAL A 105 -0.91 -9.29 -25.42
N LEU A 106 -0.85 -10.00 -24.28
CA LEU A 106 -0.42 -9.45 -23.02
C LEU A 106 0.99 -8.84 -23.11
N HIS A 107 1.10 -7.56 -22.78
CA HIS A 107 2.35 -6.82 -22.90
C HIS A 107 2.85 -6.26 -21.56
N PRO A 108 4.16 -6.39 -21.25
CA PRO A 108 5.20 -7.06 -22.05
C PRO A 108 5.08 -8.59 -21.96
N HIS A 109 5.42 -9.30 -23.04
CA HIS A 109 5.37 -10.77 -23.08
C HIS A 109 6.22 -11.44 -21.99
N SER A 110 7.31 -10.79 -21.56
CA SER A 110 8.15 -11.28 -20.46
C SER A 110 7.43 -11.35 -19.11
N HIS A 111 6.25 -10.75 -18.97
CA HIS A 111 5.46 -10.73 -17.73
C HIS A 111 4.20 -11.63 -17.80
N ILE A 112 4.09 -12.50 -18.79
CA ILE A 112 3.01 -13.49 -18.84
C ILE A 112 3.03 -14.38 -17.59
N ASN A 113 4.19 -14.92 -17.22
CA ASN A 113 4.32 -15.73 -16.00
C ASN A 113 3.96 -14.91 -14.74
N LEU A 114 4.36 -13.64 -14.68
CA LEU A 114 3.97 -12.77 -13.56
C LEU A 114 2.45 -12.58 -13.50
N ALA A 115 1.78 -12.41 -14.63
CA ALA A 115 0.32 -12.32 -14.66
C ALA A 115 -0.37 -13.60 -14.16
N GLU A 116 0.17 -14.77 -14.50
CA GLU A 116 -0.30 -16.05 -13.95
C GLU A 116 -0.10 -16.14 -12.44
N GLU A 117 1.09 -15.80 -11.94
CA GLU A 117 1.37 -15.77 -10.50
C GLU A 117 0.41 -14.83 -9.75
N ILE A 118 0.09 -13.67 -10.34
CA ILE A 118 -0.92 -12.74 -9.81
C ILE A 118 -2.28 -13.42 -9.68
N VAL A 119 -2.76 -14.10 -10.72
CA VAL A 119 -4.06 -14.78 -10.70
C VAL A 119 -4.08 -15.97 -9.74
N GLU A 120 -3.01 -16.77 -9.73
CA GLU A 120 -2.88 -17.95 -8.87
C GLU A 120 -2.83 -17.60 -7.38
N SER A 121 -2.30 -16.42 -7.04
CA SER A 121 -2.27 -15.90 -5.66
C SER A 121 -3.60 -15.30 -5.18
N GLY A 122 -4.66 -15.35 -5.99
CA GLY A 122 -5.96 -14.73 -5.68
C GLY A 122 -6.05 -13.24 -6.05
N GLY A 123 -5.12 -12.75 -6.87
CA GLY A 123 -5.21 -11.46 -7.55
C GLY A 123 -5.93 -11.55 -8.89
N GLY A 124 -5.74 -10.53 -9.72
CA GLY A 124 -6.36 -10.49 -11.04
C GLY A 124 -5.80 -9.43 -11.97
N LEU A 125 -6.26 -9.47 -13.22
CA LEU A 125 -5.98 -8.49 -14.25
C LEU A 125 -7.27 -7.95 -14.85
N MET A 126 -7.29 -6.67 -15.18
CA MET A 126 -8.46 -6.02 -15.78
C MET A 126 -8.08 -5.18 -17.00
N SER A 127 -8.88 -5.25 -18.05
CA SER A 127 -8.69 -4.47 -19.28
C SER A 127 -10.02 -3.94 -19.81
N GLU A 128 -9.99 -2.72 -20.36
CA GLU A 128 -11.13 -2.15 -21.11
C GLU A 128 -11.17 -2.67 -22.57
N TYR A 129 -10.13 -3.39 -23.00
CA TYR A 129 -10.01 -3.91 -24.35
C TYR A 129 -10.52 -5.33 -24.49
N ASP A 130 -10.91 -5.67 -25.71
CA ASP A 130 -11.19 -7.05 -26.10
C ASP A 130 -9.95 -7.93 -25.89
N ASP A 131 -10.17 -9.21 -25.59
CA ASP A 131 -9.13 -10.13 -25.10
C ASP A 131 -7.91 -10.22 -26.02
N LEU A 132 -8.11 -10.11 -27.33
CA LEU A 132 -7.07 -10.22 -28.37
C LEU A 132 -6.54 -8.85 -28.86
N MET A 133 -6.83 -7.75 -28.17
CA MET A 133 -6.35 -6.44 -28.59
C MET A 133 -4.86 -6.26 -28.24
N PRO A 134 -3.97 -6.01 -29.23
CA PRO A 134 -2.55 -5.80 -28.96
C PRO A 134 -2.27 -4.47 -28.27
N SER A 135 -1.18 -4.42 -27.51
CA SER A 135 -0.71 -3.18 -26.87
C SER A 135 -0.29 -2.13 -27.91
N GLY A 136 -0.59 -0.87 -27.63
CA GLY A 136 -0.18 0.29 -28.43
C GLY A 136 0.16 1.51 -27.58
N VAL A 137 0.84 2.50 -28.15
CA VAL A 137 1.21 3.75 -27.44
C VAL A 137 -0.04 4.47 -26.91
N TRP A 138 -1.12 4.43 -27.68
CA TRP A 138 -2.43 5.01 -27.32
C TRP A 138 -3.12 4.28 -26.16
N ALA A 139 -2.69 3.05 -25.84
CA ALA A 139 -3.33 2.23 -24.82
C ALA A 139 -2.87 2.59 -23.39
N PHE A 140 -1.64 3.07 -23.24
CA PHE A 140 -1.07 3.40 -21.92
C PHE A 140 -1.82 4.55 -21.21
N PRO A 141 -2.15 5.68 -21.85
CA PRO A 141 -2.93 6.74 -21.19
C PRO A 141 -4.33 6.27 -20.75
N ARG A 142 -5.01 5.49 -21.61
CA ARG A 142 -6.34 4.92 -21.30
C ARG A 142 -6.29 3.97 -20.11
N ARG A 143 -5.29 3.10 -20.06
CA ARG A 143 -5.05 2.22 -18.92
C ARG A 143 -4.70 3.00 -17.65
N ASN A 144 -3.89 4.05 -17.75
CA ASN A 144 -3.49 4.85 -16.59
C ASN A 144 -4.69 5.55 -15.94
N ARG A 145 -5.67 5.99 -16.75
CA ARG A 145 -6.96 6.47 -16.25
C ARG A 145 -7.66 5.44 -15.37
N ILE A 146 -7.70 4.17 -15.78
CA ILE A 146 -8.36 3.11 -15.00
C ILE A 146 -7.63 2.88 -13.68
N MET A 147 -6.29 2.78 -13.70
CA MET A 147 -5.51 2.63 -12.47
C MET A 147 -5.75 3.80 -11.50
N ALA A 148 -5.64 5.04 -11.99
CA ALA A 148 -5.86 6.23 -11.17
C ALA A 148 -7.31 6.30 -10.66
N GLY A 149 -8.28 5.95 -11.50
CA GLY A 149 -9.70 6.03 -11.18
C GLY A 149 -10.16 5.03 -10.14
N MET A 150 -9.68 3.78 -10.21
CA MET A 150 -10.10 2.74 -9.28
C MET A 150 -9.38 2.78 -7.93
N CYS A 151 -8.24 3.47 -7.83
CA CYS A 151 -7.42 3.48 -6.62
C CYS A 151 -7.79 4.62 -5.67
N HIS A 152 -7.62 4.37 -4.37
CA HIS A 152 -7.78 5.39 -3.32
C HIS A 152 -6.58 6.34 -3.30
N ALA A 153 -5.38 5.80 -3.53
CA ALA A 153 -4.15 6.57 -3.62
C ALA A 153 -3.25 6.07 -4.75
N THR A 154 -2.39 6.96 -5.27
CA THR A 154 -1.32 6.62 -6.21
C THR A 154 0.03 7.06 -5.66
N ILE A 155 0.99 6.15 -5.56
CA ILE A 155 2.37 6.45 -5.16
C ILE A 155 3.30 6.35 -6.36
N VAL A 156 4.08 7.40 -6.56
CA VAL A 156 5.15 7.44 -7.55
C VAL A 156 6.48 7.13 -6.86
N ILE A 157 7.07 5.96 -7.18
CA ILE A 157 8.37 5.56 -6.64
C ILE A 157 9.50 6.34 -7.29
N GLU A 158 9.54 6.35 -8.63
CA GLU A 158 10.57 7.03 -9.42
C GLU A 158 9.98 7.48 -10.75
N ALA A 159 10.31 8.68 -11.20
CA ALA A 159 9.94 9.18 -12.51
C ALA A 159 10.85 10.34 -12.94
N GLU A 160 11.30 10.33 -14.19
CA GLU A 160 11.88 11.53 -14.80
C GLU A 160 10.79 12.58 -15.08
N ARG A 161 11.18 13.86 -15.22
CA ARG A 161 10.26 15.00 -15.39
C ARG A 161 9.21 14.86 -16.50
N LYS A 162 9.54 14.15 -17.58
CA LYS A 162 8.67 13.95 -18.75
C LYS A 162 8.17 12.51 -18.86
N SER A 163 8.18 11.76 -17.75
CA SER A 163 7.74 10.36 -17.75
C SER A 163 6.23 10.24 -17.89
N GLY A 164 5.78 9.26 -18.68
CA GLY A 164 4.36 8.86 -18.73
C GLY A 164 3.82 8.38 -17.37
N THR A 165 4.69 8.04 -16.42
CA THR A 165 4.33 7.75 -15.02
C THR A 165 3.60 8.93 -14.36
N LEU A 166 4.03 10.16 -14.64
CA LEU A 166 3.44 11.38 -14.05
C LEU A 166 2.02 11.67 -14.55
N ILE A 167 1.61 11.03 -15.65
CA ILE A 167 0.23 11.12 -16.14
C ILE A 167 -0.71 10.47 -15.12
N THR A 168 -0.35 9.30 -14.58
CA THR A 168 -1.20 8.60 -13.61
C THR A 168 -1.40 9.42 -12.33
N SER A 169 -0.33 10.02 -11.78
CA SER A 169 -0.44 10.86 -10.59
C SER A 169 -1.25 12.13 -10.85
N ARG A 170 -1.11 12.73 -12.04
CA ARG A 170 -1.95 13.87 -12.43
C ARG A 170 -3.43 13.48 -12.49
N LEU A 171 -3.75 12.36 -13.15
CA LEU A 171 -5.13 11.86 -13.22
C LEU A 171 -5.68 11.54 -11.83
N ALA A 172 -4.87 10.96 -10.94
CA ALA A 172 -5.27 10.70 -9.56
C ALA A 172 -5.67 12.01 -8.85
N THR A 173 -4.89 13.08 -8.97
CA THR A 173 -5.26 14.41 -8.44
C THR A 173 -6.54 14.94 -9.08
N GLU A 174 -6.69 14.85 -10.41
CA GLU A 174 -7.90 15.29 -11.13
C GLU A 174 -9.16 14.51 -10.70
N TYR A 175 -9.00 13.27 -10.25
CA TYR A 175 -10.07 12.40 -9.75
C TYR A 175 -10.27 12.50 -8.23
N ASN A 176 -9.66 13.50 -7.57
CA ASN A 176 -9.69 13.66 -6.12
C ASN A 176 -9.23 12.40 -5.37
N ARG A 177 -8.19 11.74 -5.87
CA ARG A 177 -7.49 10.64 -5.22
C ARG A 177 -6.20 11.14 -4.61
N GLU A 178 -5.77 10.48 -3.54
CA GLU A 178 -4.57 10.85 -2.83
C GLU A 178 -3.33 10.54 -3.68
N VAL A 179 -2.31 11.40 -3.64
CA VAL A 179 -1.05 11.20 -4.37
C VAL A 179 0.10 11.26 -3.40
N GLY A 180 0.92 10.21 -3.42
CA GLY A 180 2.17 10.12 -2.69
C GLY A 180 3.37 10.04 -3.63
N ALA A 181 4.54 10.42 -3.14
CA ALA A 181 5.78 10.31 -3.88
C ALA A 181 6.96 9.98 -2.96
N VAL A 182 7.81 9.06 -3.41
CA VAL A 182 9.00 8.64 -2.66
C VAL A 182 10.14 9.63 -2.92
N PRO A 183 10.72 10.26 -1.88
CA PRO A 183 11.86 11.14 -2.08
C PRO A 183 13.08 10.33 -2.53
N GLY A 184 14.01 10.92 -3.27
CA GLY A 184 15.28 10.28 -3.61
C GLY A 184 16.44 11.26 -3.72
N PRO A 185 17.66 10.77 -4.00
CA PRO A 185 18.83 11.62 -4.18
C PRO A 185 18.63 12.64 -5.30
N ILE A 186 18.89 13.92 -5.04
CA ILE A 186 18.78 15.01 -6.04
C ILE A 186 19.72 14.83 -7.25
N THR A 187 20.72 13.96 -7.13
CA THR A 187 21.68 13.63 -8.19
C THR A 187 21.10 12.64 -9.21
N LEU A 188 19.98 11.97 -8.90
CA LEU A 188 19.34 11.02 -9.79
C LEU A 188 18.22 11.70 -10.60
N PRO A 189 18.25 11.66 -11.95
CA PRO A 189 17.17 12.19 -12.77
C PRO A 189 15.79 11.56 -12.48
N ALA A 190 15.79 10.31 -12.02
CA ALA A 190 14.58 9.57 -11.65
C ALA A 190 13.87 10.12 -10.40
N SER A 191 14.51 11.01 -9.63
CA SER A 191 13.91 11.68 -8.46
C SER A 191 13.22 13.00 -8.79
N ASP A 192 13.43 13.57 -9.99
CA ASP A 192 12.88 14.88 -10.37
C ASP A 192 11.34 14.89 -10.40
N GLY A 193 10.72 13.82 -10.92
CA GLY A 193 9.27 13.63 -10.90
C GLY A 193 8.69 13.58 -9.48
N PRO A 194 9.14 12.65 -8.62
CA PRO A 194 8.75 12.62 -7.22
C PRO A 194 8.96 13.95 -6.48
N HIS A 195 10.11 14.61 -6.63
CA HIS A 195 10.37 15.91 -5.99
C HIS A 195 9.41 17.00 -6.47
N MET A 196 9.10 17.03 -7.77
CA MET A 196 8.09 17.94 -8.32
C MET A 196 6.70 17.67 -7.72
N LEU A 197 6.29 16.40 -7.61
CA LEU A 197 5.00 16.04 -7.02
C LEU A 197 4.91 16.47 -5.56
N ILE A 198 5.96 16.22 -4.76
CA ILE A 198 6.03 16.65 -3.35
C ILE A 198 5.91 18.17 -3.27
N ARG A 199 6.61 18.91 -4.15
CA ARG A 199 6.51 20.38 -4.23
C ARG A 199 5.10 20.86 -4.59
N LEU A 200 4.35 20.10 -5.37
CA LEU A 200 2.96 20.39 -5.76
C LEU A 200 1.93 19.95 -4.71
N GLY A 201 2.36 19.37 -3.59
CA GLY A 201 1.49 18.98 -2.47
C GLY A 201 1.18 17.49 -2.39
N ALA A 202 1.84 16.63 -3.18
CA ALA A 202 1.78 15.19 -2.95
C ALA A 202 2.39 14.84 -1.58
N ALA A 203 1.84 13.83 -0.91
CA ALA A 203 2.37 13.32 0.34
C ALA A 203 3.78 12.75 0.14
N LEU A 204 4.69 13.08 1.04
CA LEU A 204 6.02 12.50 1.07
C LEU A 204 5.94 11.10 1.70
N ILE A 205 6.38 10.07 0.97
CA ILE A 205 6.30 8.67 1.40
C ILE A 205 7.71 8.12 1.68
N ARG A 206 8.01 7.80 2.93
CA ARG A 206 9.30 7.22 3.35
C ARG A 206 9.18 5.73 3.65
N ASP A 207 8.05 5.31 4.18
CA ASP A 207 7.80 3.95 4.63
C ASP A 207 6.32 3.56 4.49
N ALA A 208 5.97 2.36 4.97
CA ALA A 208 4.61 1.84 4.91
C ALA A 208 3.63 2.60 5.81
N ASN A 209 4.05 3.23 6.91
CA ASN A 209 3.14 4.00 7.75
C ASN A 209 2.68 5.27 7.05
N ASP A 210 3.58 5.95 6.35
CA ASP A 210 3.19 7.12 5.53
C ASP A 210 2.13 6.71 4.47
N VAL A 211 2.19 5.48 3.95
CA VAL A 211 1.17 4.92 3.04
C VAL A 211 -0.14 4.59 3.75
N LEU A 212 -0.09 3.98 4.93
CA LEU A 212 -1.29 3.67 5.72
C LEU A 212 -2.02 4.96 6.10
N GLU A 213 -1.29 5.98 6.54
CA GLU A 213 -1.82 7.31 6.82
C GLU A 213 -2.46 7.94 5.58
N LEU A 214 -1.80 7.89 4.42
CA LEU A 214 -2.37 8.35 3.14
C LEU A 214 -3.69 7.65 2.79
N LEU A 215 -3.79 6.34 3.08
CA LEU A 215 -4.98 5.53 2.86
C LEU A 215 -6.04 5.66 3.98
N ARG A 216 -5.75 6.46 5.02
CA ARG A 216 -6.57 6.61 6.24
C ARG A 216 -6.79 5.28 6.95
N LEU A 217 -5.75 4.46 6.98
CA LEU A 217 -5.67 3.22 7.74
C LEU A 217 -4.80 3.44 8.98
N GLN A 218 -5.02 2.61 10.00
CA GLN A 218 -4.23 2.65 11.23
C GLN A 218 -2.75 2.37 10.93
N ARG A 219 -1.85 3.18 11.49
CA ARG A 219 -0.40 2.94 11.37
C ARG A 219 -0.04 1.68 12.15
N LYS A 220 0.99 0.97 11.70
CA LYS A 220 1.49 -0.21 12.42
C LYS A 220 2.23 0.18 13.69
N ASP A 221 2.91 1.32 13.65
CA ASP A 221 3.66 1.85 14.77
C ASP A 221 2.83 2.77 15.67
N GLU A 222 1.49 2.80 15.52
CA GLU A 222 0.62 3.43 16.53
C GLU A 222 0.58 2.65 17.84
N ASN A 223 1.30 1.52 17.92
CA ASN A 223 1.78 0.90 19.14
C ASN A 223 3.15 0.22 18.90
N PRO A 224 4.26 0.96 18.87
CA PRO A 224 5.56 0.33 18.83
C PRO A 224 5.87 -0.12 20.26
N THR A 225 5.66 -1.39 20.53
CA THR A 225 6.30 -2.06 21.66
C THR A 225 7.81 -1.98 21.39
N LEU A 226 8.49 -0.94 21.90
CA LEU A 226 9.93 -0.71 21.68
C LEU A 226 10.81 -1.80 22.33
N VAL A 227 10.19 -2.73 23.08
CA VAL A 227 10.85 -3.70 23.94
C VAL A 227 10.08 -5.03 23.88
N ASN A 228 10.74 -6.13 23.53
CA ASN A 228 10.14 -7.46 23.66
C ASN A 228 9.73 -7.68 25.13
N PRO A 229 8.49 -8.11 25.46
CA PRO A 229 8.09 -8.40 26.83
C PRO A 229 9.05 -9.35 27.60
N ASP A 230 9.83 -10.15 26.88
CA ASP A 230 10.87 -11.01 27.46
C ASP A 230 12.04 -10.22 28.09
N ASP A 231 12.36 -9.04 27.55
CA ASP A 231 13.45 -8.14 28.00
C ASP A 231 13.05 -7.28 29.21
N LEU A 232 11.83 -7.45 29.72
CA LEU A 232 11.35 -6.73 30.89
C LEU A 232 11.95 -7.28 32.18
N SER A 233 12.17 -6.37 33.14
CA SER A 233 12.48 -6.76 34.51
C SER A 233 11.32 -7.55 35.12
N ASP A 234 11.60 -8.34 36.16
CA ASP A 234 10.55 -9.09 36.86
C ASP A 234 9.45 -8.16 37.40
N GLU A 235 9.81 -6.94 37.80
CA GLU A 235 8.89 -5.93 38.31
C GLU A 235 8.03 -5.33 37.20
N GLU A 236 8.60 -5.10 36.01
CA GLU A 236 7.86 -4.65 34.82
C GLU A 236 6.85 -5.71 34.35
N LYS A 237 7.25 -6.99 34.37
CA LYS A 237 6.39 -8.13 34.01
C LYS A 237 5.17 -8.25 34.92
N VAL A 238 5.29 -7.86 36.19
CA VAL A 238 4.15 -7.83 37.13
C VAL A 238 3.07 -6.87 36.65
N PHE A 239 3.42 -5.66 36.22
CA PHE A 239 2.42 -4.69 35.71
C PHE A 239 1.77 -5.16 34.42
N ILE A 240 2.54 -5.72 33.48
CA ILE A 240 2.01 -6.31 32.25
C ILE A 240 1.04 -7.46 32.55
N LYS A 241 1.30 -8.28 33.58
CA LYS A 241 0.41 -9.37 33.98
C LYS A 241 -0.87 -8.88 34.66
N ILE A 242 -0.77 -7.83 35.47
CA ILE A 242 -1.92 -7.23 36.16
C ILE A 242 -2.86 -6.54 35.17
N LEU A 243 -2.28 -5.88 34.15
CA LEU A 243 -2.98 -5.15 33.10
C LEU A 243 -3.58 -6.11 32.06
N GLY A 244 -4.42 -7.05 32.50
CA GLY A 244 -5.19 -7.93 31.62
C GLY A 244 -6.34 -7.22 30.91
N GLU A 245 -6.95 -6.26 31.59
CA GLU A 245 -8.02 -5.38 31.11
C GLU A 245 -7.65 -3.92 31.44
N PRO A 246 -8.17 -2.92 30.70
CA PRO A 246 -7.96 -1.52 31.01
C PRO A 246 -8.38 -1.19 32.44
N CYS A 247 -7.52 -0.48 33.17
CA CYS A 247 -7.83 -0.07 34.55
C CYS A 247 -7.07 1.21 34.93
N SER A 248 -7.48 1.83 36.04
CA SER A 248 -6.85 3.06 36.51
C SER A 248 -5.42 2.83 37.00
N ARG A 249 -4.59 3.88 36.91
CA ARG A 249 -3.21 3.88 37.41
C ARG A 249 -3.14 3.52 38.91
N ASP A 250 -4.05 4.06 39.71
CA ASP A 250 -4.14 3.77 41.15
C ASP A 250 -4.46 2.29 41.43
N GLU A 251 -5.29 1.68 40.58
CA GLU A 251 -5.61 0.26 40.71
C GLU A 251 -4.40 -0.63 40.38
N LEU A 252 -3.59 -0.27 39.40
CA LEU A 252 -2.33 -0.95 39.09
C LEU A 252 -1.34 -0.87 40.24
N ILE A 253 -1.16 0.33 40.82
CA ILE A 253 -0.28 0.54 41.98
C ILE A 253 -0.76 -0.31 43.16
N ARG A 254 -2.07 -0.35 43.41
CA ARG A 254 -2.65 -1.16 44.50
C ARG A 254 -2.47 -2.66 44.28
N LYS A 255 -2.66 -3.14 43.04
CA LYS A 255 -2.55 -4.57 42.69
C LYS A 255 -1.11 -5.06 42.63
N SER A 256 -0.14 -4.20 42.30
CA SER A 256 1.29 -4.57 42.19
C SER A 256 1.93 -4.88 43.54
N LYS A 257 1.36 -4.37 44.64
CA LYS A 257 1.90 -4.47 46.01
C LYS A 257 3.29 -3.83 46.18
N LEU A 258 3.73 -3.02 45.22
CA LEU A 258 4.93 -2.21 45.32
C LEU A 258 4.63 -0.90 46.06
N ASP A 259 5.65 -0.22 46.54
CA ASP A 259 5.48 1.14 47.05
C ASP A 259 5.09 2.09 45.90
N THR A 260 4.35 3.15 46.22
CA THR A 260 3.80 4.09 45.23
C THR A 260 4.88 4.74 44.37
N GLY A 261 6.08 4.99 44.92
CA GLY A 261 7.18 5.63 44.21
C GLY A 261 7.75 4.72 43.14
N SER A 262 8.11 3.49 43.51
CA SER A 262 8.64 2.48 42.58
C SER A 262 7.60 2.11 41.52
N ALA A 263 6.34 1.91 41.91
CA ALA A 263 5.27 1.60 40.98
C ALA A 263 5.04 2.71 39.94
N SER A 264 5.07 3.98 40.37
CA SER A 264 4.91 5.12 39.46
C SER A 264 6.08 5.26 38.49
N ALA A 265 7.30 5.00 38.95
CA ALA A 265 8.50 5.01 38.11
C ALA A 265 8.45 3.92 37.04
N ILE A 266 8.07 2.69 37.42
CA ILE A 266 7.94 1.56 36.49
C ILE A 266 6.85 1.80 35.44
N LEU A 267 5.67 2.28 35.86
CA LEU A 267 4.59 2.62 34.92
C LEU A 267 5.03 3.69 33.92
N SER A 268 5.74 4.72 34.37
CA SER A 268 6.28 5.76 33.48
C SER A 268 7.32 5.20 32.51
N LEU A 269 8.18 4.26 32.95
CA LEU A 269 9.14 3.57 32.08
C LEU A 269 8.44 2.69 31.05
N LEU A 270 7.40 1.95 31.43
CA LEU A 270 6.61 1.12 30.52
C LEU A 270 5.88 1.97 29.47
N GLU A 271 5.40 3.15 29.85
CA GLU A 271 4.78 4.12 28.94
C GLU A 271 5.82 4.70 27.95
N ILE A 272 7.00 5.08 28.45
CA ILE A 272 8.13 5.52 27.60
C ILE A 272 8.59 4.40 26.64
N LYS A 273 8.59 3.15 27.10
CA LYS A 273 8.88 1.96 26.29
C LYS A 273 7.76 1.62 25.30
N GLY A 274 6.63 2.34 25.34
CA GLY A 274 5.49 2.12 24.45
C GLY A 274 4.76 0.80 24.69
N LEU A 275 4.87 0.21 25.89
CA LEU A 275 4.21 -1.06 26.27
C LEU A 275 2.82 -0.85 26.87
N ILE A 276 2.59 0.34 27.41
CA ILE A 276 1.31 0.78 27.94
C ILE A 276 1.06 2.22 27.49
N THR A 277 -0.20 2.61 27.43
CA THR A 277 -0.62 3.99 27.17
C THR A 277 -1.74 4.37 28.14
N GLU A 278 -1.77 5.63 28.58
CA GLU A 278 -2.80 6.17 29.47
C GLU A 278 -3.74 7.10 28.68
N GLU A 279 -5.00 6.70 28.54
CA GLU A 279 -6.01 7.44 27.79
C GLU A 279 -7.31 7.50 28.61
N MET A 280 -7.91 8.70 28.72
CA MET A 280 -9.16 8.92 29.46
C MET A 280 -9.11 8.43 30.93
N GLY A 281 -7.93 8.42 31.55
CA GLY A 281 -7.72 7.97 32.93
C GLY A 281 -7.59 6.45 33.10
N GLU A 282 -7.55 5.70 32.00
CA GLU A 282 -7.33 4.26 32.00
C GLU A 282 -6.01 3.92 31.32
N VAL A 283 -5.24 3.05 31.97
CA VAL A 283 -4.02 2.48 31.43
C VAL A 283 -4.40 1.22 30.66
N ARG A 284 -3.86 1.06 29.45
CA ARG A 284 -4.06 -0.14 28.61
C ARG A 284 -2.74 -0.59 27.98
N LYS A 285 -2.67 -1.87 27.58
CA LYS A 285 -1.55 -2.38 26.79
C LYS A 285 -1.62 -1.85 25.38
N THR A 286 -0.47 -1.69 24.77
CA THR A 286 -0.30 -1.28 23.37
C THR A 286 -0.16 -2.48 22.43
N PHE A 287 0.00 -3.70 22.94
CA PHE A 287 0.17 -4.94 22.16
C PHE A 287 -0.86 -6.01 22.53
#